data_AF-A0A2K8UC29-F1
#
_entry.id   AF-A0A2K8UC29-F1
#
_cell.length_a   1.000
_cell.length_b   1.000
_cell.length_c   1.000
_cell.angle_alpha   90.00
_cell.angle_beta   90.00
_cell.angle_gamma   90.00
#
_symmetry.space_group_name_H-M   'P 1'
#
loop_
_entity.id
_entity.type
_entity.pdbx_description
1 polymer ?
#
loop_
_entity_poly.entity_id
_entity_poly.type
_entity_poly.pdbx_seq_one_letter_code
_entity_poly.pdbx_strand_id
1 'polypeptide(L)'
;MQSSTWRALGTGDVLGFLRADLKRAKSSVWIVGPWVDGFFAEFVLGILPKTAALYIVTRPPSGATPDFAAHAFAARACFEARPNTLVRLLPKLHAKVIVIDDEIGYCGSANWYRYSLEESREIVLRGPVASAQGLLDEVQLIWDQATSGPVANETIKTTEVARGYTSEVSDPVAAAKLKEVQGSFVIARSRRRR
;
A
#
# COMPACT_ATOMS: atom_id res chain seq x y z
N MET A 1 18.94 -10.80 -25.09
CA MET A 1 17.89 -9.88 -24.60
C MET A 1 17.15 -10.60 -23.49
N GLN A 2 17.37 -10.26 -22.23
CA GLN A 2 16.67 -10.90 -21.11
C GLN A 2 15.22 -10.43 -21.11
N SER A 3 14.28 -11.38 -20.97
CA SER A 3 12.84 -11.12 -20.92
C SER A 3 12.50 -10.22 -19.73
N SER A 4 12.35 -8.93 -20.02
CA SER A 4 12.08 -7.80 -19.13
C SER A 4 10.60 -7.70 -18.74
N THR A 5 9.96 -8.83 -18.45
CA THR A 5 8.49 -8.86 -18.44
C THR A 5 7.95 -8.66 -17.04
N TRP A 6 7.67 -7.40 -16.73
CA TRP A 6 6.65 -7.06 -15.75
C TRP A 6 5.36 -7.81 -16.09
N ARG A 7 4.77 -8.45 -15.09
CA ARG A 7 3.51 -9.19 -15.21
C ARG A 7 2.41 -8.38 -14.57
N ALA A 8 1.30 -8.19 -15.29
CA ALA A 8 0.07 -7.70 -14.71
C ALA A 8 -0.59 -8.79 -13.85
N LEU A 9 -0.94 -8.41 -12.62
CA LEU A 9 -1.69 -9.19 -11.66
C LEU A 9 -3.07 -8.55 -11.53
N GLY A 10 -4.11 -9.39 -11.60
CA GLY A 10 -5.48 -8.96 -11.40
C GLY A 10 -5.93 -9.12 -9.95
N THR A 11 -7.22 -8.85 -9.73
CA THR A 11 -7.90 -9.04 -8.44
C THR A 11 -7.66 -10.44 -7.87
N GLY A 12 -7.29 -10.52 -6.59
CA GLY A 12 -7.06 -11.78 -5.87
C GLY A 12 -5.69 -12.43 -6.09
N ASP A 13 -4.95 -12.09 -7.14
CA ASP A 13 -3.64 -12.70 -7.42
C ASP A 13 -2.50 -12.06 -6.61
N VAL A 14 -2.62 -10.76 -6.30
CA VAL A 14 -1.54 -9.95 -5.70
C VAL A 14 -1.00 -10.58 -4.42
N LEU A 15 -1.88 -10.96 -3.49
CA LEU A 15 -1.50 -11.57 -2.21
C LEU A 15 -0.78 -12.91 -2.39
N GLY A 16 -1.14 -13.70 -3.41
CA GLY A 16 -0.50 -14.98 -3.70
C GLY A 16 0.97 -14.81 -4.11
N PHE A 17 1.23 -13.89 -5.05
CA PHE A 17 2.60 -13.58 -5.47
C PHE A 17 3.40 -12.89 -4.38
N LEU A 18 2.79 -11.91 -3.70
CA LEU A 18 3.44 -11.15 -2.64
C LEU A 18 3.83 -12.07 -1.47
N ARG A 19 2.98 -13.04 -1.10
CA ARG A 19 3.30 -14.05 -0.09
C ARG A 19 4.55 -14.84 -0.45
N ALA A 20 4.65 -15.29 -1.70
CA ALA A 20 5.79 -16.08 -2.14
C ALA A 20 7.09 -15.27 -2.08
N ASP A 21 7.05 -13.99 -2.48
CA ASP A 21 8.22 -13.12 -2.52
C ASP A 21 8.65 -12.64 -1.13
N LEU A 22 7.70 -12.19 -0.29
CA LEU A 22 7.99 -11.78 1.09
C LEU A 22 8.64 -12.90 1.91
N LYS A 23 8.19 -14.15 1.70
CA LYS A 23 8.78 -15.32 2.37
C LYS A 23 10.26 -15.52 2.03
N ARG A 24 10.69 -15.06 0.85
CA ARG A 24 12.07 -15.19 0.37
C ARG A 24 12.93 -13.96 0.63
N ALA A 25 12.34 -12.87 1.15
CA ALA A 25 13.06 -11.63 1.43
C ALA A 25 14.21 -11.87 2.42
N LYS A 26 15.37 -11.30 2.14
CA LYS A 26 16.62 -11.52 2.89
C LYS A 26 17.13 -10.24 3.55
N SER A 27 16.97 -9.10 2.90
CA SER A 27 17.58 -7.83 3.30
C SER A 27 16.53 -6.80 3.70
N SER A 28 15.68 -6.38 2.78
CA SER A 28 14.81 -5.21 2.97
C SER A 28 13.49 -5.34 2.21
N VAL A 29 12.44 -4.79 2.81
CA VAL A 29 11.15 -4.60 2.15
C VAL A 29 10.70 -3.17 2.38
N TRP A 30 10.34 -2.49 1.29
CA TRP A 30 9.74 -1.17 1.29
C TRP A 30 8.27 -1.28 0.94
N ILE A 31 7.40 -0.68 1.73
CA ILE A 31 5.95 -0.61 1.48
C ILE A 31 5.57 0.86 1.46
N VAL A 32 5.16 1.33 0.28
CA VAL A 32 4.75 2.72 0.04
C VAL A 32 3.30 2.68 -0.42
N GLY A 33 2.39 3.28 0.33
CA GLY A 33 0.98 3.31 -0.05
C GLY A 33 0.20 4.31 0.80
N PRO A 34 -0.74 5.07 0.22
CA PRO A 34 -1.49 6.04 1.01
C PRO A 34 -2.39 5.39 2.05
N TRP A 35 -2.94 4.22 1.72
CA TRP A 35 -3.92 3.51 2.55
C TRP A 35 -3.42 2.10 2.82
N VAL A 36 -3.16 1.81 4.09
CA VAL A 36 -2.69 0.52 4.60
C VAL A 36 -3.55 0.13 5.79
N ASP A 37 -4.10 -1.10 5.82
CA ASP A 37 -4.95 -1.58 6.91
C ASP A 37 -4.31 -2.69 7.77
N GLY A 38 -4.96 -2.99 8.90
CA GLY A 38 -4.51 -4.01 9.84
C GLY A 38 -4.41 -5.41 9.22
N PHE A 39 -5.32 -5.77 8.32
CA PHE A 39 -5.29 -7.05 7.60
C PHE A 39 -4.00 -7.19 6.78
N PHE A 40 -3.64 -6.17 6.00
CA PHE A 40 -2.43 -6.20 5.21
C PHE A 40 -1.18 -6.22 6.08
N ALA A 41 -1.18 -5.47 7.19
CA ALA A 41 -0.09 -5.52 8.15
C ALA A 41 0.09 -6.93 8.72
N GLU A 42 -0.97 -7.56 9.22
CA GLU A 42 -0.91 -8.94 9.73
C GLU A 42 -0.43 -9.93 8.66
N PHE A 43 -0.91 -9.79 7.42
CA PHE A 43 -0.45 -10.58 6.29
C PHE A 43 1.07 -10.46 6.09
N VAL A 44 1.61 -9.24 6.01
CA VAL A 44 3.05 -8.99 5.82
C VAL A 44 3.84 -9.58 6.98
N LEU A 45 3.47 -9.26 8.23
CA LEU A 45 4.23 -9.66 9.41
C LEU A 45 4.15 -11.16 9.70
N GLY A 46 3.08 -11.83 9.27
CA GLY A 46 2.94 -13.29 9.37
C GLY A 46 3.86 -14.06 8.42
N ILE A 47 4.40 -13.41 7.38
CA ILE A 47 5.17 -14.08 6.32
C ILE A 47 6.63 -13.59 6.26
N LEU A 48 6.87 -12.29 6.47
CA LEU A 48 8.18 -11.67 6.32
C LEU A 48 9.18 -12.18 7.38
N PRO A 49 10.37 -12.67 6.99
CA PRO A 49 11.41 -13.04 7.94
C PRO A 49 11.73 -11.90 8.91
N LYS A 50 11.87 -12.19 10.20
CA LYS A 50 12.15 -11.19 11.26
C LYS A 50 13.50 -10.48 11.07
N THR A 51 14.41 -11.09 10.32
CA THR A 51 15.75 -10.54 10.01
C THR A 51 15.72 -9.47 8.92
N ALA A 52 14.72 -9.49 8.03
CA ALA A 52 14.61 -8.48 6.97
C ALA A 52 14.20 -7.12 7.57
N ALA A 53 14.82 -6.04 7.11
CA ALA A 53 14.40 -4.69 7.45
C ALA A 53 13.06 -4.38 6.76
N LEU A 54 12.17 -3.68 7.45
CA LEU A 54 10.86 -3.29 6.90
C LEU A 54 10.70 -1.77 7.00
N TYR A 55 10.49 -1.13 5.85
CA TYR A 55 10.32 0.32 5.74
C TYR A 55 8.92 0.60 5.20
N ILE A 56 8.14 1.41 5.92
CA ILE A 56 6.78 1.76 5.52
C ILE A 56 6.67 3.28 5.38
N VAL A 57 6.11 3.74 4.27
CA VAL A 57 5.62 5.11 4.10
C VAL A 57 4.13 5.09 3.80
N THR A 58 3.35 5.74 4.67
CA THR A 58 1.89 5.82 4.53
C THR A 58 1.38 7.24 4.78
N ARG A 59 0.11 7.53 4.51
CA ARG A 59 -0.48 8.81 4.96
C ARG A 59 -0.71 8.78 6.48
N PRO A 60 -0.71 9.94 7.15
CA PRO A 60 -1.21 10.03 8.52
C PRO A 60 -2.65 9.47 8.59
N PRO A 61 -2.98 8.59 9.55
CA PRO A 61 -4.34 8.07 9.72
C PRO A 61 -5.40 9.16 9.85
N SER A 62 -5.05 10.31 10.43
CA SER A 62 -5.91 11.49 10.55
C SER A 62 -6.33 12.12 9.21
N GLY A 63 -5.64 11.78 8.11
CA GLY A 63 -6.01 12.21 6.75
C GLY A 63 -7.01 11.29 6.05
N ALA A 64 -7.40 10.17 6.68
CA ALA A 64 -8.38 9.23 6.14
C ALA A 64 -9.83 9.59 6.54
N THR A 65 -10.81 8.89 5.97
CA THR A 65 -12.17 8.90 6.52
C THR A 65 -12.16 8.28 7.93
N PRO A 66 -13.06 8.71 8.84
CA PRO A 66 -13.10 8.18 10.21
C PRO A 66 -13.13 6.65 10.27
N ASP A 67 -13.93 6.02 9.39
CA ASP A 67 -14.07 4.56 9.33
C ASP A 67 -12.76 3.86 8.96
N PHE A 68 -11.97 4.42 8.03
CA PHE A 68 -10.69 3.83 7.65
C PHE A 68 -9.56 4.15 8.64
N ALA A 69 -9.65 5.29 9.34
CA ALA A 69 -8.60 5.74 10.25
C ALA A 69 -8.29 4.68 11.30
N ALA A 70 -9.30 4.04 11.91
CA ALA A 70 -9.12 2.95 12.87
C ALA A 70 -8.30 1.77 12.31
N HIS A 71 -8.54 1.41 11.05
CA HIS A 71 -7.79 0.36 10.37
C HIS A 71 -6.33 0.77 10.11
N ALA A 72 -6.10 2.01 9.71
CA ALA A 72 -4.76 2.56 9.49
C ALA A 72 -3.95 2.67 10.78
N PHE A 73 -4.60 3.06 11.89
CA PHE A 73 -3.99 3.06 13.22
C PHE A 73 -3.52 1.67 13.64
N ALA A 74 -4.36 0.65 13.49
CA ALA A 74 -3.99 -0.71 13.83
C ALA A 74 -2.86 -1.25 12.94
N ALA A 75 -2.89 -0.96 11.64
CA ALA A 75 -1.83 -1.34 10.71
C ALA A 75 -0.48 -0.83 11.20
N ARG A 76 -0.43 0.46 11.52
CA ARG A 76 0.76 1.12 12.05
C ARG A 76 1.22 0.49 13.37
N ALA A 77 0.32 0.31 14.32
CA ALA A 77 0.64 -0.29 15.62
C ALA A 77 1.25 -1.70 15.45
N CYS A 78 0.74 -2.50 14.51
CA CYS A 78 1.32 -3.80 14.18
C CYS A 78 2.74 -3.68 13.60
N PHE A 79 2.96 -2.76 12.66
CA PHE A 79 4.29 -2.55 12.09
C PHE A 79 5.31 -2.05 13.11
N GLU A 80 4.96 -1.05 13.92
CA GLU A 80 5.85 -0.48 14.94
C GLU A 80 6.19 -1.48 16.05
N ALA A 81 5.33 -2.46 16.30
CA ALA A 81 5.61 -3.53 17.26
C ALA A 81 6.64 -4.56 16.75
N ARG A 82 6.93 -4.60 15.45
CA ARG A 82 7.91 -5.55 14.88
C ARG A 82 9.33 -4.95 14.94
N PRO A 83 10.33 -5.65 15.50
CA PRO A 83 11.74 -5.24 15.42
C PRO A 83 12.21 -5.03 13.98
N ASN A 84 13.21 -4.17 13.78
CA ASN A 84 13.74 -3.84 12.44
C ASN A 84 12.65 -3.30 11.49
N THR A 85 11.72 -2.53 12.02
CA THR A 85 10.65 -1.89 11.24
C THR A 85 10.66 -0.39 11.49
N LEU A 86 10.57 0.41 10.43
CA LEU A 86 10.44 1.86 10.50
C LEU A 86 9.21 2.31 9.72
N VAL A 87 8.37 3.12 10.35
CA VAL A 87 7.18 3.72 9.73
C VAL A 87 7.37 5.23 9.65
N ARG A 88 7.15 5.80 8.46
CA ARG A 88 7.10 7.24 8.21
C ARG A 88 5.79 7.66 7.59
N LEU A 89 5.46 8.94 7.74
CA LEU A 89 4.22 9.53 7.27
C LEU A 89 4.47 10.57 6.18
N LEU A 90 3.62 10.56 5.15
CA LEU A 90 3.64 11.55 4.07
C LEU A 90 2.20 11.95 3.68
N PRO A 91 1.70 13.14 4.10
CA PRO A 91 0.29 13.53 3.93
C PRO A 91 -0.24 13.53 2.50
N LYS A 92 0.61 13.79 1.50
CA LYS A 92 0.23 13.84 0.07
C LYS A 92 0.69 12.62 -0.72
N LEU A 93 0.99 11.51 -0.05
CA LEU A 93 1.36 10.27 -0.71
C LEU A 93 0.19 9.74 -1.56
N HIS A 94 0.47 9.26 -2.76
CA HIS A 94 -0.51 8.51 -3.56
C HIS A 94 0.14 7.36 -4.37
N ALA A 95 1.47 7.23 -4.29
CA ALA A 95 2.20 6.11 -4.85
C ALA A 95 1.84 4.83 -4.11
N LYS A 96 1.78 3.71 -4.84
CA LYS A 96 1.45 2.38 -4.35
C LYS A 96 2.52 1.45 -4.88
N VAL A 97 3.56 1.24 -4.08
CA VAL A 97 4.77 0.51 -4.45
C VAL A 97 5.18 -0.42 -3.33
N ILE A 98 5.62 -1.63 -3.67
CA ILE A 98 6.39 -2.48 -2.78
C ILE A 98 7.69 -2.84 -3.48
N VAL A 99 8.81 -2.75 -2.78
CA VAL A 99 10.13 -3.22 -3.24
C VAL A 99 10.65 -4.26 -2.26
N ILE A 100 11.11 -5.39 -2.78
CA ILE A 100 11.66 -6.50 -2.00
C ILE A 100 13.11 -6.74 -2.45
N ASP A 101 14.03 -6.62 -1.50
CA ASP A 101 15.48 -6.82 -1.63
C ASP A 101 16.11 -6.06 -2.81
N ASP A 102 15.55 -4.92 -3.22
CA ASP A 102 15.91 -4.17 -4.43
C ASP A 102 15.87 -4.99 -5.74
N GLU A 103 15.24 -6.16 -5.69
CA GLU A 103 15.18 -7.13 -6.80
C GLU A 103 13.79 -7.17 -7.43
N ILE A 104 12.73 -7.19 -6.62
CA ILE A 104 11.34 -7.35 -7.08
C ILE A 104 10.52 -6.12 -6.70
N GLY A 105 9.87 -5.52 -7.70
CA GLY A 105 8.96 -4.40 -7.55
C GLY A 105 7.51 -4.81 -7.79
N TYR A 106 6.61 -4.22 -7.01
CA TYR A 106 5.18 -4.19 -7.24
C TYR A 106 4.75 -2.73 -7.36
N CYS A 107 4.01 -2.37 -8.40
CA CYS A 107 3.43 -1.03 -8.52
C CYS A 107 2.12 -1.06 -9.29
N GLY A 108 1.18 -0.18 -8.97
CA GLY A 108 -0.10 -0.17 -9.66
C GLY A 108 -1.16 0.68 -9.00
N SER A 109 -2.42 0.32 -9.24
CA SER A 109 -3.58 1.04 -8.74
C SER A 109 -4.05 0.58 -7.35
N ALA A 110 -3.70 -0.66 -6.95
CA ALA A 110 -4.12 -1.25 -5.69
C ALA A 110 -3.51 -0.53 -4.48
N ASN A 111 -4.36 -0.16 -3.53
CA ASN A 111 -3.93 0.21 -2.19
C ASN A 111 -3.66 -1.05 -1.35
N TRP A 112 -3.03 -0.86 -0.19
CA TRP A 112 -2.60 -1.97 0.68
C TRP A 112 -3.62 -2.25 1.78
N TYR A 113 -4.88 -2.45 1.40
CA TYR A 113 -5.96 -2.86 2.30
C TYR A 113 -6.83 -3.95 1.68
N ARG A 114 -7.58 -4.68 2.51
CA ARG A 114 -8.25 -5.91 2.11
C ARG A 114 -9.12 -5.78 0.87
N TYR A 115 -10.10 -4.87 0.86
CA TYR A 115 -11.00 -4.71 -0.28
C TYR A 115 -10.27 -4.37 -1.57
N SER A 116 -9.22 -3.53 -1.53
CA SER A 116 -8.44 -3.21 -2.73
C SER A 116 -7.69 -4.43 -3.28
N LEU A 117 -7.26 -5.35 -2.42
CA LEU A 117 -6.48 -6.52 -2.81
C LEU A 117 -7.32 -7.75 -3.18
N GLU A 118 -8.51 -7.90 -2.58
CA GLU A 118 -9.36 -9.08 -2.74
C GLU A 118 -10.59 -8.85 -3.64
N GLU A 119 -11.14 -7.63 -3.67
CA GLU A 119 -12.46 -7.38 -4.27
C GLU A 119 -12.44 -6.32 -5.39
N SER A 120 -11.64 -5.26 -5.24
CA SER A 120 -11.54 -4.18 -6.23
C SER A 120 -10.90 -4.65 -7.53
N ARG A 121 -11.27 -3.98 -8.62
CA ARG A 121 -10.66 -4.18 -9.94
C ARG A 121 -9.41 -3.35 -10.07
N GLU A 122 -8.31 -3.89 -9.58
CA GLU A 122 -7.00 -3.24 -9.62
C GLU A 122 -6.08 -3.91 -10.64
N ILE A 123 -5.08 -3.16 -11.10
CA ILE A 123 -3.96 -3.69 -11.86
C ILE A 123 -2.70 -3.43 -11.05
N VAL A 124 -1.97 -4.49 -10.73
CA VAL A 124 -0.63 -4.40 -10.13
C VAL A 124 0.37 -5.04 -11.06
N LEU A 125 1.42 -4.33 -11.39
CA LEU A 125 2.55 -4.86 -12.14
C LEU A 125 3.56 -5.42 -11.13
N ARG A 126 4.03 -6.64 -11.37
CA ARG A 126 5.13 -7.28 -10.65
C ARG A 126 6.29 -7.54 -11.60
N GLY A 127 7.50 -7.11 -11.26
CA GLY A 127 8.65 -7.30 -12.14
C GLY A 127 9.99 -7.03 -11.47
N PRO A 128 11.11 -7.24 -12.19
CA PRO A 128 12.43 -6.97 -11.66
C PRO A 128 12.68 -5.46 -11.57
N VAL A 129 13.11 -4.98 -10.40
CA VAL A 129 13.43 -3.55 -10.15
C VAL A 129 14.46 -3.04 -11.15
N ALA A 130 15.46 -3.85 -11.50
CA ALA A 130 16.49 -3.52 -12.48
C ALA A 130 15.95 -3.14 -13.88
N SER A 131 14.69 -3.48 -14.18
CA SER A 131 14.04 -3.11 -15.45
C SER A 131 13.17 -1.84 -15.36
N ALA A 132 13.04 -1.25 -14.17
CA ALA A 132 12.33 0.01 -13.92
C ALA A 132 13.31 1.08 -13.45
N GLN A 133 14.00 1.71 -14.42
CA GLN A 133 14.97 2.76 -14.15
C GLN A 133 14.36 3.88 -13.30
N GLY A 134 15.06 4.28 -12.23
CA GLY A 134 14.64 5.36 -11.33
C GLY A 134 13.61 4.96 -10.26
N LEU A 135 13.13 3.70 -10.24
CA LEU A 135 12.17 3.26 -9.22
C LEU A 135 12.73 3.39 -7.80
N LEU A 136 13.97 2.95 -7.57
CA LEU A 136 14.61 3.05 -6.25
C LEU A 136 14.86 4.50 -5.85
N ASP A 137 15.25 5.35 -6.81
CA ASP A 137 15.48 6.77 -6.57
C ASP A 137 14.19 7.47 -6.12
N GLU A 138 13.05 7.15 -6.74
CA GLU A 138 11.75 7.71 -6.36
C GLU A 138 11.27 7.18 -5.00
N VAL A 139 11.46 5.88 -4.71
CA VAL A 139 11.15 5.31 -3.39
C VAL A 139 11.99 5.99 -2.30
N GLN A 140 13.27 6.22 -2.57
CA GLN A 140 14.17 6.91 -1.65
C GLN A 140 13.76 8.39 -1.47
N LEU A 141 13.40 9.09 -2.54
CA LEU A 141 12.90 10.46 -2.47
C LEU A 141 11.62 10.56 -1.61
N ILE A 142 10.69 9.63 -1.79
CA ILE A 142 9.47 9.53 -0.96
C ILE A 142 9.84 9.33 0.51
N TRP A 143 10.81 8.44 0.78
CA TRP A 143 11.28 8.17 2.13
C TRP A 143 11.89 9.40 2.81
N ASP A 144 12.76 10.12 2.09
CA ASP A 144 13.47 11.29 2.62
C ASP A 144 12.54 12.47 2.90
N GLN A 145 11.44 12.59 2.13
CA GLN A 145 10.39 13.59 2.38
C GLN A 145 9.41 13.19 3.47
N ALA A 146 9.33 11.90 3.81
CA ALA A 146 8.43 11.40 4.83
C ALA A 146 8.97 11.69 6.24
N THR A 147 8.07 12.02 7.16
CA THR A 147 8.44 12.37 8.54
C THR A 147 8.22 11.19 9.48
N SER A 148 9.15 11.03 10.42
CA SER A 148 8.92 10.24 11.63
C SER A 148 8.16 11.12 12.62
N GLY A 149 7.05 10.63 13.17
CA GLY A 149 6.31 11.39 14.17
C GLY A 149 5.46 10.47 15.03
N PRO A 150 5.35 10.73 16.35
CA PRO A 150 4.41 10.02 17.19
C PRO A 150 3.00 10.34 16.69
N VAL A 151 2.19 9.32 16.51
CA VAL A 151 0.75 9.52 16.39
C VAL A 151 0.14 8.93 17.65
N ALA A 152 -0.79 9.66 18.27
CA ALA A 152 -1.43 9.26 19.51
C ALA A 152 -1.87 7.80 19.42
N ASN A 153 -1.31 6.96 20.30
CA ASN A 153 -1.60 5.54 20.38
C ASN A 153 -3.04 5.37 20.86
N GLU A 154 -3.99 5.33 19.94
CA GLU A 154 -5.25 4.68 20.22
C GLU A 154 -5.05 3.20 19.99
N THR A 155 -4.98 2.44 21.08
CA THR A 155 -4.90 0.98 21.04
C THR A 155 -6.23 0.43 20.55
N ILE A 156 -6.45 0.42 19.24
CA ILE A 156 -7.66 -0.14 18.62
C ILE A 156 -7.34 -1.57 18.18
N LYS A 157 -7.49 -2.53 19.09
CA LYS A 157 -7.55 -3.96 18.75
C LYS A 157 -9.00 -4.43 18.86
N THR A 158 -9.82 -4.06 17.88
CA THR A 158 -11.12 -4.70 17.69
C THR A 158 -10.99 -5.84 16.68
N THR A 159 -11.79 -6.90 16.86
CA THR A 159 -11.82 -8.06 15.96
C THR A 159 -12.20 -7.69 14.52
N GLU A 160 -12.86 -6.54 14.35
CA GLU A 160 -13.26 -5.96 13.06
C GLU A 160 -12.07 -5.38 12.29
N VAL A 161 -11.14 -4.71 12.96
CA VAL A 161 -9.96 -4.13 12.30
C VAL A 161 -9.02 -5.21 11.77
N ALA A 162 -8.89 -6.33 12.48
CA ALA A 162 -8.13 -7.49 12.03
C ALA A 162 -8.73 -8.16 10.78
N ARG A 163 -10.05 -8.03 10.57
CA ARG A 163 -10.71 -8.52 9.34
C ARG A 163 -10.40 -7.65 8.12
N GLY A 164 -9.80 -6.47 8.29
CA GLY A 164 -9.49 -5.55 7.20
C GLY A 164 -10.69 -4.74 6.72
N TYR A 165 -10.40 -3.67 5.98
CA TYR A 165 -11.42 -2.76 5.48
C TYR A 165 -12.08 -3.34 4.22
N THR A 166 -13.41 -3.46 4.22
CA THR A 166 -14.19 -4.19 3.21
C THR A 166 -14.94 -3.30 2.21
N SER A 167 -14.57 -2.02 2.12
CA SER A 167 -15.19 -1.05 1.21
C SER A 167 -14.14 -0.16 0.54
N GLU A 168 -14.53 0.53 -0.54
CA GLU A 168 -13.64 1.49 -1.19
C GLU A 168 -13.40 2.72 -0.29
N VAL A 169 -12.13 3.07 -0.09
CA VAL A 169 -11.77 4.29 0.63
C VAL A 169 -11.97 5.50 -0.28
N SER A 170 -12.87 6.41 0.11
CA SER A 170 -13.01 7.71 -0.54
C SER A 170 -11.82 8.61 -0.17
N ASP A 171 -10.88 8.85 -1.09
CA ASP A 171 -9.75 9.76 -0.85
C ASP A 171 -10.24 11.23 -0.77
N PRO A 172 -10.16 11.91 0.39
CA PRO A 172 -10.64 13.28 0.55
C PRO A 172 -9.90 14.29 -0.33
N VAL A 173 -8.61 14.05 -0.64
CA VAL A 173 -7.81 14.92 -1.51
C VAL A 173 -8.31 14.81 -2.94
N ALA A 174 -8.56 13.59 -3.42
CA ALA A 174 -9.13 13.37 -4.74
C ALA A 174 -10.56 13.94 -4.83
N ALA A 175 -11.38 13.72 -3.79
CA ALA A 175 -12.75 14.25 -3.72
C ALA A 175 -12.78 15.79 -3.72
N ALA A 176 -11.85 16.44 -3.01
CA ALA A 176 -11.72 17.89 -3.03
C ALA A 176 -11.36 18.40 -4.44
N LYS A 177 -10.45 17.71 -5.15
CA LYS A 177 -10.06 18.11 -6.50
C LYS A 177 -11.18 17.92 -7.53
N LEU A 178 -11.99 16.87 -7.38
CA LEU A 178 -13.19 16.65 -8.19
C LEU A 178 -14.23 17.77 -8.03
N LYS A 179 -14.37 18.32 -6.82
CA LYS A 179 -15.27 19.46 -6.55
C LYS A 179 -14.72 20.78 -7.13
N GLU A 180 -13.41 20.94 -7.17
CA GLU A 180 -12.74 22.13 -7.70
C GLU A 180 -12.74 22.17 -9.24
N VAL A 181 -12.63 21.01 -9.89
CA VAL A 181 -12.58 20.91 -11.36
C VAL A 181 -13.75 20.07 -11.86
N GLN A 182 -14.87 20.71 -12.17
CA GLN A 182 -16.01 20.08 -12.85
C GLN A 182 -15.51 19.40 -14.16
N GLY A 183 -15.56 18.07 -14.22
CA GLY A 183 -15.15 17.28 -15.39
C GLY A 183 -13.79 16.59 -15.30
N SER A 184 -13.08 16.66 -14.16
CA SER A 184 -11.70 16.16 -14.04
C SER A 184 -11.50 14.63 -14.12
N PHE A 185 -12.55 13.80 -14.08
CA PHE A 185 -12.48 12.39 -14.50
C PHE A 185 -13.81 11.95 -15.10
N VAL A 186 -13.91 11.91 -16.43
CA VAL A 186 -15.04 11.26 -17.13
C VAL A 186 -14.78 9.76 -17.18
N ILE A 187 -15.31 9.00 -16.24
CA ILE A 187 -15.60 7.57 -16.47
C ILE A 187 -17.05 7.30 -16.10
N ALA A 188 -17.94 7.73 -16.98
CA ALA A 188 -19.25 7.13 -17.12
C ALA A 188 -19.46 6.83 -18.60
N ARG A 189 -19.05 5.64 -19.06
CA ARG A 189 -19.64 5.08 -20.28
C ARG A 189 -21.08 4.75 -19.92
N SER A 190 -22.02 5.61 -20.31
CA SER A 190 -23.43 5.26 -20.23
C SER A 190 -23.64 4.02 -21.10
N ARG A 191 -24.13 2.93 -20.49
CA ARG A 191 -24.63 1.80 -21.26
C ARG A 191 -25.86 2.29 -22.01
N ARG A 192 -25.73 2.54 -23.30
CA ARG A 192 -26.90 2.52 -24.20
C ARG A 192 -27.50 1.11 -24.10
N ARG A 193 -28.68 1.01 -23.47
CA ARG A 193 -29.55 -0.16 -23.63
C ARG A 193 -29.84 -0.31 -25.12
N ARG A 194 -29.45 -1.44 -25.69
CA ARG A 194 -30.08 -1.98 -26.90
C ARG A 194 -31.09 -3.01 -26.45
#